data_AF-A0A3D0HRD3-F1
#
_entry.id   AF-A0A3D0HRD3-F1
#
_cell.length_a   1.000
_cell.length_b   1.000
_cell.length_c   1.000
_cell.angle_alpha   90.00
_cell.angle_beta   90.00
_cell.angle_gamma   90.00
#
_symmetry.space_group_name_H-M   'P 1'
#
loop_
_entity.id
_entity.type
_entity.pdbx_description
1 polymer ?
#
loop_
_entity_poly.entity_id
_entity_poly.type
_entity_poly.pdbx_seq_one_letter_code
_entity_poly.pdbx_strand_id
1 'polypeptide(L)'
;MRQDAIEQFEIKPAKGLTEGVTVSEEKTSVEVIFFCKEHKECRLLLYRDQKLLKKIKMFPRKEAGAPDLFGVRLCGEGIVEELQGCEYVFEAEKQIFPDPYMRASGGRNRFGNKGKLRGKFDFSEFDWSGEHRKTIAFEDMILYQCHLRGFTKHNSSGVKAPGTFSGFCEKLGYLEKLGINTVIFLPVYDFNERMEKQNGKINYWGYSGDACYFAPKASYASNPDNAVFECKDMIKKMHKKGMNVFLDMHFDKCSPQFMIRCLRYYVTEYHVDGFLLNTAVVSETWLHEDPVLRQVKILGAGFAAPEKVAGKKTFAVFNEEYQTIARRYLKSDEGQVAGFYEAFCKDDASCAGVHYITQKNGFTLRDLV
;
A
#
# COMPACT_ATOMS: atom_id res chain seq x y z
N MET A 1 23.56 -22.01 -3.99
CA MET A 1 22.83 -23.11 -3.33
C MET A 1 22.81 -24.31 -4.23
N ARG A 2 23.03 -25.52 -3.67
CA ARG A 2 22.87 -26.76 -4.43
C ARG A 2 21.38 -26.91 -4.77
N GLN A 3 21.09 -27.37 -5.98
CA GLN A 3 19.75 -27.61 -6.50
C GLN A 3 18.91 -28.53 -5.56
N ASP A 4 19.62 -29.27 -4.70
CA ASP A 4 19.13 -30.29 -3.77
C ASP A 4 18.38 -29.74 -2.53
N ALA A 5 18.54 -28.46 -2.18
CA ALA A 5 18.06 -27.98 -0.87
C ALA A 5 16.52 -27.87 -0.73
N ILE A 6 15.78 -27.79 -1.84
CA ILE A 6 14.31 -27.76 -1.83
C ILE A 6 13.71 -29.18 -1.95
N GLU A 7 14.52 -30.20 -2.25
CA GLU A 7 14.06 -31.60 -2.34
C GLU A 7 13.84 -32.26 -0.98
N GLN A 8 14.50 -31.74 0.05
CA GLN A 8 14.44 -32.21 1.43
C GLN A 8 13.17 -31.77 2.20
N PHE A 9 12.32 -30.91 1.61
CA PHE A 9 11.07 -30.49 2.25
C PHE A 9 9.89 -31.38 1.88
N GLU A 10 9.11 -31.72 2.89
CA GLU A 10 7.88 -32.49 2.74
C GLU A 10 6.76 -31.58 2.22
N ILE A 11 6.12 -32.00 1.12
CA ILE A 11 5.04 -31.25 0.48
C ILE A 11 3.71 -31.86 0.92
N LYS A 12 2.90 -31.06 1.63
CA LYS A 12 1.57 -31.47 2.12
C LYS A 12 0.47 -30.58 1.54
N PRO A 13 -0.79 -31.04 1.53
CA PRO A 13 -1.92 -30.14 1.43
C PRO A 13 -1.87 -29.08 2.54
N ALA A 14 -2.32 -27.87 2.20
CA ALA A 14 -2.55 -26.81 3.18
C ALA A 14 -3.52 -27.28 4.29
N LYS A 15 -3.56 -26.57 5.41
CA LYS A 15 -4.57 -26.76 6.47
C LYS A 15 -5.57 -25.60 6.49
N GLY A 16 -5.14 -24.37 6.25
CA GLY A 16 -5.97 -23.19 6.28
C GLY A 16 -6.79 -22.95 5.00
N LEU A 17 -7.45 -21.79 5.00
CA LEU A 17 -8.19 -21.20 3.88
C LEU A 17 -7.77 -19.75 3.60
N THR A 18 -6.84 -19.21 4.39
CA THR A 18 -6.39 -17.83 4.27
C THR A 18 -5.41 -17.70 3.09
N GLU A 19 -5.78 -16.93 2.08
CA GLU A 19 -4.95 -16.76 0.88
C GLU A 19 -3.64 -16.00 1.15
N GLY A 20 -2.69 -16.15 0.24
CA GLY A 20 -1.33 -15.64 0.35
C GLY A 20 -0.41 -16.61 1.05
N VAL A 21 0.68 -16.08 1.60
CA VAL A 21 1.71 -16.83 2.30
C VAL A 21 1.56 -16.67 3.81
N THR A 22 1.57 -17.79 4.54
CA THR A 22 1.59 -17.84 6.00
C THR A 22 2.72 -18.76 6.48
N VAL A 23 3.24 -18.49 7.68
CA VAL A 23 4.33 -19.25 8.30
C VAL A 23 3.83 -19.80 9.63
N SER A 24 4.19 -21.03 9.99
CA SER A 24 3.88 -21.56 11.31
C SER A 24 4.66 -20.84 12.41
N GLU A 25 4.12 -20.81 13.64
CA GLU A 25 4.78 -20.18 14.78
C GLU A 25 6.20 -20.72 15.04
N GLU A 26 6.37 -22.03 14.91
CA GLU A 26 7.67 -22.71 15.03
C GLU A 26 8.61 -22.48 13.84
N LYS A 27 8.18 -21.78 12.78
CA LYS A 27 8.94 -21.55 11.54
C LYS A 27 9.38 -22.84 10.81
N THR A 28 8.72 -23.95 11.09
CA THR A 28 8.95 -25.27 10.48
C THR A 28 8.06 -25.57 9.27
N SER A 29 7.13 -24.67 8.94
CA SER A 29 6.31 -24.79 7.74
C SER A 29 5.87 -23.46 7.16
N VAL A 30 5.76 -23.42 5.83
CA VAL A 30 5.22 -22.30 5.06
C VAL A 30 4.04 -22.80 4.26
N GLU A 31 2.90 -22.13 4.40
CA GLU A 31 1.68 -22.43 3.68
C GLU A 31 1.40 -21.35 2.65
N VAL A 32 1.07 -21.77 1.43
CA VAL A 32 0.77 -20.88 0.31
C VAL A 32 -0.60 -21.26 -0.24
N ILE A 33 -1.54 -20.32 -0.22
CA ILE A 33 -2.91 -20.52 -0.65
C ILE A 33 -3.27 -19.49 -1.73
N PHE A 34 -3.86 -19.95 -2.82
CA PHE A 34 -4.25 -19.14 -3.96
C PHE A 34 -5.67 -19.46 -4.41
N PHE A 35 -6.51 -18.43 -4.54
CA PHE A 35 -7.83 -18.56 -5.12
C PHE A 35 -7.73 -18.49 -6.66
N CYS A 36 -8.09 -19.58 -7.32
CA CYS A 36 -8.05 -19.70 -8.77
C CYS A 36 -9.36 -20.31 -9.26
N LYS A 37 -10.31 -19.43 -9.60
CA LYS A 37 -11.65 -19.82 -10.04
C LYS A 37 -11.58 -20.65 -11.33
N GLU A 38 -12.42 -21.68 -11.44
CA GLU A 38 -12.67 -22.43 -12.69
C GLU A 38 -11.48 -23.24 -13.26
N HIS A 39 -10.39 -23.39 -12.51
CA HIS A 39 -9.25 -24.22 -12.93
C HIS A 39 -9.21 -25.54 -12.16
N LYS A 40 -8.75 -26.61 -12.81
CA LYS A 40 -8.67 -27.95 -12.17
C LYS A 40 -7.32 -28.25 -11.54
N GLU A 41 -6.27 -27.60 -12.03
CA GLU A 41 -4.90 -27.78 -11.59
C GLU A 41 -4.22 -26.44 -11.35
N CYS A 42 -3.46 -26.36 -10.25
CA CYS A 42 -2.61 -25.23 -9.94
C CYS A 42 -1.25 -25.71 -9.43
N ARG A 43 -0.20 -24.97 -9.76
CA ARG A 43 1.18 -25.19 -9.31
C ARG A 43 1.78 -23.89 -8.78
N LEU A 44 2.58 -24.00 -7.71
CA LEU A 44 3.49 -22.97 -7.25
C LEU A 44 4.82 -23.14 -7.99
N LEU A 45 5.23 -22.11 -8.73
CA LEU A 45 6.51 -22.08 -9.44
C LEU A 45 7.49 -21.25 -8.63
N LEU A 46 8.53 -21.90 -8.09
CA LEU A 46 9.57 -21.26 -7.29
C LEU A 46 10.77 -20.88 -8.16
N TYR A 47 11.31 -19.69 -7.92
CA TYR A 47 12.46 -19.15 -8.62
C TYR A 47 13.50 -18.61 -7.65
N ARG A 48 14.76 -18.67 -8.06
CA ARG A 48 15.89 -17.95 -7.43
C ARG A 48 16.83 -17.52 -8.52
N ASP A 49 17.33 -16.28 -8.40
CA ASP A 49 18.22 -15.69 -9.41
C ASP A 49 17.64 -15.81 -10.83
N GLN A 50 16.33 -15.57 -10.97
CA GLN A 50 15.56 -15.70 -12.21
C GLN A 50 15.44 -17.11 -12.81
N LYS A 51 16.05 -18.13 -12.21
CA LYS A 51 15.96 -19.53 -12.64
C LYS A 51 14.84 -20.25 -11.92
N LEU A 52 14.05 -21.03 -12.66
CA LEU A 52 13.02 -21.89 -12.10
C LEU A 52 13.71 -22.99 -11.27
N LEU A 53 13.39 -23.05 -9.98
CA LEU A 53 13.90 -24.07 -9.07
C LEU A 53 13.00 -25.30 -9.06
N LYS A 54 11.69 -25.11 -8.85
CA LYS A 54 10.75 -26.22 -8.67
C LYS A 54 9.34 -25.82 -9.10
N LYS A 55 8.61 -26.79 -9.65
CA LYS A 55 7.16 -26.72 -9.83
C LYS A 55 6.50 -27.59 -8.78
N ILE A 56 5.73 -26.99 -7.89
CA ILE A 56 5.10 -27.68 -6.77
C ILE A 56 3.61 -27.76 -7.03
N LYS A 57 3.06 -28.97 -7.05
CA LYS A 57 1.60 -29.16 -7.17
C LYS A 57 0.90 -28.56 -5.96
N MET A 58 -0.14 -27.77 -6.21
CA MET A 58 -1.04 -27.27 -5.17
C MET A 58 -2.31 -28.12 -5.13
N PHE A 59 -2.90 -28.25 -3.95
CA PHE A 59 -4.03 -29.15 -3.70
C PHE A 59 -5.33 -28.35 -3.54
N PRO A 60 -6.39 -28.68 -4.31
CA PRO A 60 -7.72 -28.09 -4.10
C PRO A 60 -8.23 -28.27 -2.67
N ARG A 61 -8.84 -27.25 -2.07
CA ARG A 61 -9.41 -27.30 -0.71
C ARG A 61 -10.84 -27.89 -0.71
N LYS A 62 -11.03 -29.03 -1.39
CA LYS A 62 -12.34 -29.69 -1.57
C LYS A 62 -12.97 -30.12 -0.24
N GLU A 63 -12.19 -30.74 0.63
CA GLU A 63 -12.67 -31.21 1.94
C GLU A 63 -13.14 -30.06 2.86
N ALA A 64 -12.65 -28.85 2.61
CA ALA A 64 -13.04 -27.64 3.32
C ALA A 64 -14.15 -26.84 2.59
N GLY A 65 -14.78 -27.41 1.55
CA GLY A 65 -15.86 -26.76 0.80
C GLY A 65 -15.41 -25.65 -0.16
N ALA A 66 -14.11 -25.48 -0.40
CA ALA A 66 -13.54 -24.42 -1.24
C ALA A 66 -12.73 -25.03 -2.42
N PRO A 67 -13.38 -25.66 -3.41
CA PRO A 67 -12.68 -26.40 -4.46
C PRO A 67 -11.81 -25.51 -5.38
N ASP A 68 -12.14 -24.23 -5.54
CA ASP A 68 -11.39 -23.25 -6.33
C ASP A 68 -10.23 -22.60 -5.55
N LEU A 69 -10.07 -22.98 -4.29
CA LEU A 69 -8.94 -22.59 -3.48
C LEU A 69 -7.88 -23.69 -3.58
N PHE A 70 -6.66 -23.32 -3.93
CA PHE A 70 -5.53 -24.24 -4.04
C PHE A 70 -4.53 -23.91 -2.94
N GLY A 71 -4.08 -24.92 -2.21
CA GLY A 71 -3.14 -24.74 -1.10
C GLY A 71 -2.04 -25.77 -1.08
N VAL A 72 -0.86 -25.35 -0.68
CA VAL A 72 0.28 -26.24 -0.40
C VAL A 72 0.96 -25.80 0.88
N ARG A 73 1.45 -26.76 1.66
CA ARG A 73 2.25 -26.55 2.85
C ARG A 73 3.59 -27.23 2.68
N LEU A 74 4.65 -26.45 2.76
CA LEU A 74 6.04 -26.88 2.68
C LEU A 74 6.55 -27.04 4.11
N CYS A 75 6.96 -28.25 4.49
CA CYS A 75 7.37 -28.61 5.84
C CYS A 75 8.84 -29.02 5.89
N GLY A 76 9.55 -28.52 6.89
CA GLY A 76 10.91 -28.95 7.26
C GLY A 76 11.66 -27.88 8.05
N GLU A 77 12.67 -28.31 8.79
CA GLU A 77 13.57 -27.39 9.49
C GLU A 77 14.32 -26.52 8.47
N GLY A 78 14.48 -25.22 8.77
CA GLY A 78 15.17 -24.29 7.88
C GLY A 78 14.36 -23.82 6.67
N ILE A 79 13.06 -24.17 6.57
CA ILE A 79 12.24 -23.84 5.39
C ILE A 79 12.10 -22.33 5.17
N VAL A 80 12.03 -21.54 6.24
CA VAL A 80 11.89 -20.09 6.17
C VAL A 80 13.15 -19.46 5.58
N GLU A 81 14.32 -19.87 6.07
CA GLU A 81 15.63 -19.42 5.59
C GLU A 81 15.85 -19.82 4.14
N GLU A 82 15.46 -21.05 3.77
CA GLU A 82 15.62 -21.56 2.41
C GLU A 82 14.64 -20.89 1.42
N LEU A 83 13.44 -20.49 1.85
CA LEU A 83 12.52 -19.75 1.00
C LEU A 83 12.79 -18.25 0.99
N GLN A 84 13.45 -17.68 2.00
CA GLN A 84 13.73 -16.25 2.08
C GLN A 84 14.36 -15.74 0.78
N GLY A 85 13.75 -14.70 0.21
CA GLY A 85 14.19 -14.07 -1.02
C GLY A 85 13.90 -14.86 -2.30
N CYS A 86 13.38 -16.09 -2.23
CA CYS A 86 12.87 -16.78 -3.41
C CYS A 86 11.68 -16.01 -4.01
N GLU A 87 11.59 -16.03 -5.32
CA GLU A 87 10.46 -15.48 -6.05
C GLU A 87 9.48 -16.59 -6.43
N TYR A 88 8.20 -16.25 -6.59
CA TYR A 88 7.17 -17.22 -6.97
C TYR A 88 6.05 -16.62 -7.80
N VAL A 89 5.39 -17.49 -8.56
CA VAL A 89 4.11 -17.25 -9.23
C VAL A 89 3.27 -18.52 -9.20
N PHE A 90 1.98 -18.38 -9.49
CA PHE A 90 1.09 -19.52 -9.69
C PHE A 90 0.96 -19.85 -11.18
N GLU A 91 0.90 -21.13 -11.50
CA GLU A 91 0.58 -21.64 -12.83
C GLU A 91 -0.71 -22.45 -12.74
N ALA A 92 -1.75 -22.04 -13.46
CA ALA A 92 -2.95 -22.85 -13.65
C ALA A 92 -3.18 -23.03 -15.15
N GLU A 93 -3.22 -24.28 -15.62
CA GLU A 93 -3.43 -24.63 -17.03
C GLU A 93 -2.53 -23.84 -18.01
N LYS A 94 -1.24 -23.71 -17.66
CA LYS A 94 -0.19 -22.95 -18.39
C LYS A 94 -0.32 -21.41 -18.35
N GLN A 95 -1.35 -20.87 -17.72
CA GLN A 95 -1.46 -19.44 -17.45
C GLN A 95 -0.71 -19.09 -16.17
N ILE A 96 -0.06 -17.93 -16.15
CA ILE A 96 0.73 -17.45 -15.01
C ILE A 96 -0.03 -16.36 -14.28
N PHE A 97 -0.16 -16.52 -12.96
CA PHE A 97 -0.84 -15.57 -12.09
C PHE A 97 0.13 -15.07 -11.01
N PRO A 98 0.26 -13.75 -10.82
CA PRO A 98 0.91 -13.21 -9.64
C PRO A 98 0.03 -13.45 -8.40
N ASP A 99 0.65 -13.46 -7.22
CA ASP A 99 -0.09 -13.54 -5.96
C ASP A 99 -0.73 -12.19 -5.59
N PRO A 100 -2.07 -12.07 -5.53
CA PRO A 100 -2.72 -10.82 -5.12
C PRO A 100 -2.36 -10.38 -3.69
N TYR A 101 -1.92 -11.33 -2.84
CA TYR A 101 -1.56 -11.13 -1.45
C TYR A 101 -0.05 -11.09 -1.21
N MET A 102 0.77 -10.97 -2.27
CA MET A 102 2.23 -10.86 -2.11
C MET A 102 2.60 -9.67 -1.23
N ARG A 103 3.48 -9.89 -0.25
CA ARG A 103 3.96 -8.85 0.68
C ARG A 103 5.25 -8.17 0.21
N ALA A 104 5.95 -8.82 -0.71
CA ALA A 104 7.09 -8.26 -1.42
C ALA A 104 6.99 -8.67 -2.89
N SER A 105 7.42 -7.78 -3.79
CA SER A 105 7.41 -8.00 -5.22
C SER A 105 8.84 -8.16 -5.76
N GLY A 106 8.95 -8.97 -6.81
CA GLY A 106 10.16 -9.13 -7.64
C GLY A 106 9.87 -8.82 -9.10
N GLY A 107 10.95 -8.60 -9.86
CA GLY A 107 10.90 -8.36 -11.31
C GLY A 107 10.54 -6.94 -11.74
N ARG A 108 10.03 -6.07 -10.85
CA ARG A 108 9.77 -4.63 -11.10
C ARG A 108 10.75 -3.71 -10.35
N ASN A 109 11.99 -4.16 -10.21
CA ASN A 109 13.00 -3.57 -9.32
C ASN A 109 13.51 -2.20 -9.77
N ARG A 110 13.22 -1.76 -10.99
CA ARG A 110 13.66 -0.46 -11.54
C ARG A 110 12.47 0.28 -12.13
N PHE A 111 12.31 1.54 -11.70
CA PHE A 111 11.17 2.37 -12.10
C PHE A 111 11.12 2.56 -13.62
N GLY A 112 9.96 2.28 -14.23
CA GLY A 112 9.75 2.36 -15.67
C GLY A 112 10.32 1.18 -16.48
N ASN A 113 10.88 0.17 -15.82
CA ASN A 113 11.35 -1.04 -16.48
C ASN A 113 10.19 -2.02 -16.75
N LYS A 114 10.28 -2.77 -17.84
CA LYS A 114 9.42 -3.91 -18.11
C LYS A 114 10.02 -5.13 -17.45
N GLY A 115 9.27 -5.78 -16.56
CA GLY A 115 9.70 -7.02 -15.95
C GLY A 115 8.53 -7.92 -15.61
N LYS A 116 8.85 -9.21 -15.41
CA LYS A 116 7.86 -10.22 -15.04
C LYS A 116 7.62 -10.10 -13.54
N LEU A 117 6.45 -9.60 -13.17
CA LEU A 117 6.03 -9.52 -11.78
C LEU A 117 6.04 -10.91 -11.15
N ARG A 118 6.65 -11.03 -9.98
CA ARG A 118 6.62 -12.22 -9.14
C ARG A 118 6.38 -11.80 -7.70
N GLY A 119 5.73 -12.67 -6.92
CA GLY A 119 5.79 -12.54 -5.47
C GLY A 119 7.20 -12.89 -5.00
N LYS A 120 7.63 -12.31 -3.88
CA LYS A 120 8.89 -12.64 -3.23
C LYS A 120 8.60 -13.04 -1.78
N PHE A 121 9.17 -14.15 -1.34
CA PHE A 121 9.11 -14.54 0.06
C PHE A 121 9.96 -13.57 0.88
N ASP A 122 9.31 -12.92 1.84
CA ASP A 122 9.96 -12.10 2.85
C ASP A 122 9.35 -12.40 4.22
N PHE A 123 10.16 -13.02 5.06
CA PHE A 123 9.84 -13.40 6.43
C PHE A 123 10.59 -12.55 7.45
N SER A 124 11.20 -11.46 6.99
CA SER A 124 11.97 -10.57 7.85
C SER A 124 11.06 -9.91 8.89
N GLU A 125 11.45 -10.01 10.14
CA GLU A 125 10.84 -9.24 11.22
C GLU A 125 11.41 -7.82 11.21
N PHE A 126 10.59 -6.85 11.62
CA PHE A 126 11.01 -5.45 11.73
C PHE A 126 10.90 -5.00 13.18
N ASP A 127 12.01 -4.50 13.71
CA ASP A 127 12.04 -3.99 15.07
C ASP A 127 11.42 -2.59 15.14
N TRP A 128 10.24 -2.47 15.76
CA TRP A 128 9.56 -1.20 16.04
C TRP A 128 10.02 -0.51 17.32
N SER A 129 10.99 -1.07 18.06
CA SER A 129 11.48 -0.50 19.32
C SER A 129 11.88 0.98 19.21
N GLY A 130 11.47 1.79 20.18
CA GLY A 130 11.71 3.24 20.15
C GLY A 130 10.93 3.99 19.07
N GLU A 131 9.89 3.40 18.49
CA GLU A 131 8.86 4.15 17.79
C GLU A 131 8.10 5.06 18.78
N HIS A 132 7.77 6.27 18.34
CA HIS A 132 7.01 7.25 19.11
C HIS A 132 5.76 7.70 18.35
N ARG A 133 4.92 6.73 17.97
CA ARG A 133 3.67 6.97 17.24
C ARG A 133 2.68 7.74 18.11
N LYS A 134 2.13 8.83 17.58
CA LYS A 134 1.09 9.65 18.24
C LYS A 134 -0.02 9.96 17.25
N THR A 135 -1.26 9.90 17.72
CA THR A 135 -2.41 10.33 16.93
C THR A 135 -2.55 11.85 17.02
N ILE A 136 -2.52 12.56 15.89
CA ILE A 136 -2.75 14.01 15.82
C ILE A 136 -4.26 14.28 15.64
N ALA A 137 -4.86 15.25 16.32
CA ALA A 137 -6.29 15.56 16.10
C ALA A 137 -6.49 16.22 14.73
N PHE A 138 -7.68 16.11 14.10
CA PHE A 138 -7.87 16.63 12.73
C PHE A 138 -7.64 18.14 12.64
N GLU A 139 -8.07 18.88 13.67
CA GLU A 139 -7.89 20.32 13.83
C GLU A 139 -6.42 20.74 13.95
N ASP A 140 -5.53 19.84 14.36
CA ASP A 140 -4.10 20.08 14.48
C ASP A 140 -3.32 19.63 13.24
N MET A 141 -3.97 18.97 12.26
CA MET A 141 -3.28 18.40 11.11
C MET A 141 -2.89 19.44 10.06
N ILE A 142 -1.62 19.41 9.65
CA ILE A 142 -1.09 20.12 8.48
C ILE A 142 -0.63 19.07 7.47
N LEU A 143 -1.46 18.88 6.44
CA LEU A 143 -1.31 17.82 5.46
C LEU A 143 -0.34 18.19 4.34
N TYR A 144 0.52 17.25 3.94
CA TYR A 144 1.38 17.37 2.76
C TYR A 144 1.15 16.18 1.81
N GLN A 145 0.45 16.40 0.70
CA GLN A 145 0.25 15.37 -0.33
C GLN A 145 1.52 15.24 -1.18
N CYS A 146 2.12 14.06 -1.19
CA CYS A 146 3.48 13.86 -1.67
C CYS A 146 3.59 12.63 -2.57
N HIS A 147 4.24 12.80 -3.72
CA HIS A 147 4.74 11.68 -4.50
C HIS A 147 6.11 11.25 -4.00
N LEU A 148 6.21 10.06 -3.40
CA LEU A 148 7.45 9.56 -2.77
C LEU A 148 8.68 9.73 -3.68
N ARG A 149 8.62 9.20 -4.91
CA ARG A 149 9.71 9.34 -5.88
C ARG A 149 10.00 10.80 -6.23
N GLY A 150 8.98 11.57 -6.62
CA GLY A 150 9.16 12.95 -7.08
C GLY A 150 9.81 13.87 -6.05
N PHE A 151 9.54 13.63 -4.77
CA PHE A 151 10.04 14.46 -3.68
C PHE A 151 11.57 14.61 -3.67
N THR A 152 12.29 13.55 -4.03
CA THR A 152 13.76 13.55 -4.01
C THR A 152 14.40 13.09 -5.31
N LYS A 153 13.64 12.91 -6.41
CA LYS A 153 14.22 12.36 -7.65
C LYS A 153 15.19 13.31 -8.34
N HIS A 154 14.96 14.62 -8.24
CA HIS A 154 15.80 15.62 -8.90
C HIS A 154 17.18 15.72 -8.24
N ASN A 155 18.23 15.99 -9.03
CA ASN A 155 19.61 16.05 -8.54
C ASN A 155 19.82 17.12 -7.46
N SER A 156 19.06 18.21 -7.50
CA SER A 156 19.10 19.26 -6.47
C SER A 156 18.64 18.79 -5.09
N SER A 157 18.02 17.61 -4.98
CA SER A 157 17.71 17.02 -3.68
C SER A 157 18.99 16.71 -2.88
N GLY A 158 20.09 16.36 -3.54
CA GLY A 158 21.37 16.04 -2.89
C GLY A 158 21.33 14.80 -1.97
N VAL A 159 20.30 13.96 -2.06
CA VAL A 159 20.18 12.73 -1.26
C VAL A 159 20.99 11.59 -1.88
N LYS A 160 21.37 10.59 -1.08
CA LYS A 160 22.17 9.46 -1.55
C LYS A 160 21.39 8.52 -2.47
N ALA A 161 20.08 8.37 -2.24
CA ALA A 161 19.21 7.50 -3.01
C ALA A 161 17.99 8.25 -3.60
N PRO A 162 18.14 9.00 -4.71
CA PRO A 162 17.10 9.87 -5.26
C PRO A 162 15.80 9.15 -5.66
N GLY A 163 14.69 9.59 -5.07
CA GLY A 163 13.35 9.09 -5.35
C GLY A 163 13.05 7.73 -4.75
N THR A 164 13.58 7.47 -3.55
CA THR A 164 13.39 6.23 -2.78
C THR A 164 12.90 6.52 -1.36
N PHE A 165 12.45 5.49 -0.63
CA PHE A 165 12.07 5.58 0.79
C PHE A 165 13.21 6.13 1.66
N SER A 166 14.43 5.59 1.51
CA SER A 166 15.60 6.07 2.24
C SER A 166 16.00 7.50 1.85
N GLY A 167 15.91 7.85 0.55
CA GLY A 167 16.12 9.22 0.09
C GLY A 167 15.10 10.21 0.64
N PHE A 168 13.83 9.81 0.77
CA PHE A 168 12.80 10.61 1.43
C PHE A 168 13.16 10.89 2.90
N CYS A 169 13.68 9.89 3.62
CA CYS A 169 14.08 10.04 5.01
C CYS A 169 15.14 11.15 5.23
N GLU A 170 16.05 11.35 4.28
CA GLU A 170 17.07 12.41 4.35
C GLU A 170 16.46 13.83 4.31
N LYS A 171 15.19 13.97 3.91
CA LYS A 171 14.46 15.25 3.82
C LYS A 171 13.40 15.44 4.89
N LEU A 172 13.30 14.58 5.89
CA LEU A 172 12.32 14.76 6.97
C LEU A 172 12.56 16.05 7.77
N GLY A 173 13.81 16.47 7.96
CA GLY A 173 14.12 17.75 8.62
C GLY A 173 13.58 18.97 7.87
N TYR A 174 13.43 18.88 6.54
CA TYR A 174 12.77 19.94 5.75
C TYR A 174 11.27 20.00 6.06
N LEU A 175 10.58 18.85 6.08
CA LEU A 175 9.15 18.80 6.38
C LEU A 175 8.84 19.26 7.81
N GLU A 176 9.69 18.90 8.76
CA GLU A 176 9.61 19.35 10.15
C GLU A 176 9.77 20.87 10.26
N LYS A 177 10.79 21.44 9.59
CA LYS A 177 11.00 22.90 9.54
C LYS A 177 9.83 23.63 8.84
N LEU A 178 9.20 23.00 7.86
CA LEU A 178 8.02 23.54 7.18
C LEU A 178 6.77 23.51 8.07
N GLY A 179 6.77 22.73 9.16
CA GLY A 179 5.63 22.56 10.07
C GLY A 179 4.64 21.48 9.62
N ILE A 180 5.00 20.65 8.65
CA ILE A 180 4.17 19.53 8.22
C ILE A 180 4.19 18.46 9.31
N ASN A 181 3.00 17.98 9.69
CA ASN A 181 2.87 16.92 10.68
C ASN A 181 2.14 15.68 10.16
N THR A 182 1.61 15.71 8.94
CA THR A 182 0.95 14.54 8.34
C THR A 182 1.25 14.51 6.84
N VAL A 183 1.78 13.39 6.35
CA VAL A 183 2.10 13.23 4.92
C VAL A 183 1.15 12.22 4.31
N ILE A 184 0.51 12.60 3.20
CA ILE A 184 -0.33 11.71 2.40
C ILE A 184 0.51 11.28 1.19
N PHE A 185 0.98 10.04 1.20
CA PHE A 185 1.70 9.51 0.06
C PHE A 185 0.73 9.09 -1.03
N LEU A 186 0.99 9.54 -2.26
CA LEU A 186 0.48 8.87 -3.46
C LEU A 186 0.87 7.37 -3.43
N PRO A 187 0.20 6.51 -4.21
CA PRO A 187 0.42 5.06 -4.21
C PRO A 187 1.88 4.61 -4.01
N VAL A 188 2.13 3.96 -2.87
CA VAL A 188 3.43 3.36 -2.52
C VAL A 188 3.41 1.84 -2.61
N TYR A 189 2.27 1.23 -2.91
CA TYR A 189 2.17 -0.19 -3.26
C TYR A 189 2.78 -0.45 -4.65
N ASP A 190 3.13 -1.70 -4.96
CA ASP A 190 3.67 -2.05 -6.27
C ASP A 190 2.60 -1.93 -7.36
N PHE A 191 2.98 -1.33 -8.48
CA PHE A 191 2.13 -1.12 -9.65
C PHE A 191 3.00 -1.12 -10.89
N ASN A 192 2.40 -1.38 -12.04
CA ASN A 192 3.08 -1.31 -13.31
C ASN A 192 3.21 0.15 -13.78
N GLU A 193 4.45 0.66 -13.88
CA GLU A 193 4.71 1.99 -14.42
C GLU A 193 4.51 2.04 -15.94
N ARG A 194 4.59 0.93 -16.66
CA ARG A 194 4.50 0.93 -18.12
C ARG A 194 3.07 0.81 -18.60
N MET A 195 2.59 1.89 -19.21
CA MET A 195 1.27 1.98 -19.81
C MET A 195 1.34 1.53 -21.28
N GLU A 196 1.37 0.22 -21.51
CA GLU A 196 1.50 -0.37 -22.86
C GLU A 196 0.35 0.09 -23.78
N LYS A 197 -0.86 0.24 -23.24
CA LYS A 197 -2.04 0.73 -23.98
C LYS A 197 -1.97 2.24 -24.30
N GLN A 198 -1.03 2.98 -23.72
CA GLN A 198 -0.87 4.43 -23.89
C GLN A 198 0.50 4.76 -24.49
N ASN A 199 0.90 4.04 -25.54
CA ASN A 199 2.14 4.23 -26.29
C ASN A 199 3.41 4.16 -25.42
N GLY A 200 3.41 3.30 -24.40
CA GLY A 200 4.57 3.15 -23.51
C GLY A 200 4.83 4.34 -22.59
N LYS A 201 3.85 5.24 -22.42
CA LYS A 201 3.92 6.29 -21.39
C LYS A 201 4.14 5.68 -20.01
N ILE A 202 4.65 6.50 -19.11
CA ILE A 202 4.91 6.11 -17.73
C ILE A 202 3.72 6.53 -16.86
N ASN A 203 3.09 5.55 -16.20
CA ASN A 203 2.26 5.77 -15.05
C ASN A 203 3.14 6.22 -13.91
N TYR A 204 3.25 7.54 -13.74
CA TYR A 204 4.07 8.11 -12.71
C TYR A 204 3.40 7.99 -11.33
N TRP A 205 2.12 8.36 -11.25
CA TRP A 205 1.38 8.47 -9.99
C TRP A 205 1.01 7.14 -9.33
N GLY A 206 0.87 6.06 -10.10
CA GLY A 206 0.71 4.71 -9.57
C GLY A 206 -0.71 4.20 -9.38
N TYR A 207 -1.72 4.97 -9.83
CA TYR A 207 -3.09 4.47 -9.94
C TYR A 207 -3.16 3.45 -11.09
N SER A 208 -3.33 2.17 -10.77
CA SER A 208 -3.41 1.08 -11.75
C SER A 208 -4.29 -0.05 -11.24
N GLY A 209 -5.04 -0.70 -12.13
CA GLY A 209 -5.89 -1.86 -11.80
C GLY A 209 -5.13 -3.18 -11.63
N ASP A 210 -3.82 -3.22 -11.95
CA ASP A 210 -2.94 -4.39 -11.78
C ASP A 210 -1.95 -4.24 -10.60
N ALA A 211 -2.34 -3.44 -9.60
CA ALA A 211 -1.54 -3.18 -8.41
C ALA A 211 -1.41 -4.40 -7.49
N CYS A 212 -0.28 -4.49 -6.80
CA CYS A 212 -0.02 -5.46 -5.73
C CYS A 212 -0.16 -4.73 -4.39
N TYR A 213 -1.40 -4.59 -3.92
CA TYR A 213 -1.73 -3.70 -2.81
C TYR A 213 -0.96 -3.99 -1.51
N PHE A 214 -0.61 -5.25 -1.25
CA PHE A 214 0.11 -5.68 -0.03
C PHE A 214 1.63 -5.47 -0.10
N ALA A 215 2.20 -5.22 -1.27
CA ALA A 215 3.65 -5.08 -1.44
C ALA A 215 4.02 -3.60 -1.62
N PRO A 216 4.92 -3.03 -0.79
CA PRO A 216 5.55 -1.75 -1.10
C PRO A 216 6.28 -1.84 -2.44
N LYS A 217 6.29 -0.73 -3.17
CA LYS A 217 6.85 -0.66 -4.51
C LYS A 217 8.36 -0.91 -4.50
N ALA A 218 8.79 -2.00 -5.13
CA ALA A 218 10.21 -2.38 -5.16
C ALA A 218 11.10 -1.29 -5.77
N SER A 219 10.62 -0.61 -6.83
CA SER A 219 11.36 0.47 -7.50
C SER A 219 11.43 1.80 -6.74
N TYR A 220 10.75 1.89 -5.58
CA TYR A 220 10.87 2.98 -4.63
C TYR A 220 11.85 2.68 -3.48
N ALA A 221 12.46 1.50 -3.45
CA ALA A 221 13.54 1.21 -2.52
C ALA A 221 14.90 1.57 -3.12
N SER A 222 15.85 1.94 -2.26
CA SER A 222 17.26 2.09 -2.67
C SER A 222 17.92 0.75 -2.96
N ASN A 223 17.54 -0.29 -2.20
CA ASN A 223 17.74 -1.68 -2.56
C ASN A 223 16.36 -2.34 -2.78
N PRO A 224 16.00 -2.74 -4.00
CA PRO A 224 14.72 -3.38 -4.31
C PRO A 224 14.41 -4.61 -3.45
N ASP A 225 15.44 -5.32 -2.98
CA ASP A 225 15.27 -6.48 -2.12
C ASP A 225 14.80 -6.14 -0.70
N ASN A 226 14.90 -4.87 -0.30
CA ASN A 226 14.61 -4.35 1.04
C ASN A 226 13.41 -3.39 1.06
N ALA A 227 12.54 -3.40 0.04
CA ALA A 227 11.44 -2.44 -0.05
C ALA A 227 10.49 -2.47 1.16
N VAL A 228 10.20 -3.66 1.69
CA VAL A 228 9.42 -3.85 2.92
C VAL A 228 10.09 -3.14 4.10
N PHE A 229 11.38 -3.44 4.33
CA PHE A 229 12.17 -2.83 5.39
C PHE A 229 12.25 -1.30 5.25
N GLU A 230 12.61 -0.79 4.07
CA GLU A 230 12.79 0.65 3.86
C GLU A 230 11.49 1.43 4.04
N CYS A 231 10.34 0.84 3.65
CA CYS A 231 9.03 1.44 3.89
C CYS A 231 8.72 1.53 5.40
N LYS A 232 8.92 0.44 6.16
CA LYS A 232 8.73 0.43 7.62
C LYS A 232 9.69 1.39 8.33
N ASP A 233 10.96 1.42 7.93
CA ASP A 233 11.98 2.33 8.48
C ASP A 233 11.63 3.80 8.21
N MET A 234 11.11 4.13 7.03
CA MET A 234 10.60 5.47 6.74
C MET A 234 9.48 5.87 7.69
N ILE A 235 8.49 5.01 7.88
CA ILE A 235 7.35 5.28 8.78
C ILE A 235 7.84 5.45 10.23
N LYS A 236 8.70 4.54 10.72
CA LYS A 236 9.31 4.64 12.05
C LYS A 236 10.05 5.96 12.25
N LYS A 237 10.82 6.42 11.25
CA LYS A 237 11.55 7.70 11.29
C LYS A 237 10.62 8.91 11.27
N MET A 238 9.51 8.84 10.54
CA MET A 238 8.49 9.88 10.54
C MET A 238 7.79 9.98 11.90
N HIS A 239 7.41 8.84 12.50
CA HIS A 239 6.83 8.81 13.85
C HIS A 239 7.77 9.39 14.90
N LYS A 240 9.08 9.13 14.82
CA LYS A 240 10.09 9.74 15.70
C LYS A 240 10.13 11.28 15.60
N LYS A 241 9.69 11.84 14.48
CA LYS A 241 9.55 13.30 14.26
C LYS A 241 8.13 13.82 14.53
N GLY A 242 7.27 12.98 15.11
CA GLY A 242 5.90 13.35 15.43
C GLY A 242 5.00 13.54 14.20
N MET A 243 5.36 12.95 13.06
CA MET A 243 4.55 13.03 11.83
C MET A 243 3.67 11.79 11.68
N ASN A 244 2.42 11.97 11.24
CA ASN A 244 1.56 10.87 10.80
C ASN A 244 1.76 10.52 9.33
N VAL A 245 1.55 9.24 9.00
CA VAL A 245 1.68 8.69 7.63
C VAL A 245 0.36 8.18 7.12
N PHE A 246 -0.13 8.78 6.04
CA PHE A 246 -1.32 8.30 5.32
C PHE A 246 -0.95 7.73 3.96
N LEU A 247 -1.62 6.64 3.58
CA LEU A 247 -1.44 6.01 2.27
C LEU A 247 -2.68 6.23 1.39
N ASP A 248 -2.45 6.69 0.16
CA ASP A 248 -3.47 6.73 -0.89
C ASP A 248 -3.65 5.33 -1.49
N MET A 249 -4.78 4.69 -1.18
CA MET A 249 -5.10 3.32 -1.57
C MET A 249 -6.26 3.32 -2.57
N HIS A 250 -5.92 3.16 -3.85
CA HIS A 250 -6.88 3.11 -4.94
C HIS A 250 -7.20 1.68 -5.34
N PHE A 251 -8.13 1.06 -4.62
CA PHE A 251 -8.61 -0.28 -4.97
C PHE A 251 -9.43 -0.28 -6.26
N ASP A 252 -9.14 -1.25 -7.12
CA ASP A 252 -9.90 -1.57 -8.32
C ASP A 252 -10.27 -3.05 -8.33
N LYS A 253 -11.54 -3.37 -8.58
CA LYS A 253 -12.09 -4.75 -8.69
C LYS A 253 -11.69 -5.70 -7.57
N CYS A 254 -11.57 -5.20 -6.34
CA CYS A 254 -11.24 -6.00 -5.16
C CYS A 254 -12.50 -6.38 -4.37
N SER A 255 -12.48 -7.54 -3.71
CA SER A 255 -13.56 -7.91 -2.78
C SER A 255 -13.48 -7.09 -1.48
N PRO A 256 -14.59 -6.91 -0.76
CA PRO A 256 -14.59 -6.22 0.55
C PRO A 256 -13.58 -6.83 1.53
N GLN A 257 -13.56 -8.17 1.62
CA GLN A 257 -12.63 -8.92 2.46
C GLN A 257 -11.16 -8.62 2.10
N PHE A 258 -10.83 -8.58 0.81
CA PHE A 258 -9.48 -8.25 0.35
C PHE A 258 -9.07 -6.82 0.78
N MET A 259 -9.96 -5.85 0.57
CA MET A 259 -9.69 -4.45 0.90
C MET A 259 -9.50 -4.24 2.40
N ILE A 260 -10.39 -4.79 3.23
CA ILE A 260 -10.31 -4.69 4.69
C ILE A 260 -9.03 -5.38 5.21
N ARG A 261 -8.71 -6.57 4.68
CA ARG A 261 -7.47 -7.27 5.04
C ARG A 261 -6.22 -6.48 4.66
N CYS A 262 -6.21 -5.82 3.50
CA CYS A 262 -5.11 -5.00 3.03
C CYS A 262 -4.91 -3.75 3.91
N LEU A 263 -5.98 -3.02 4.19
CA LEU A 263 -5.91 -1.84 5.05
C LEU A 263 -5.44 -2.22 6.46
N ARG A 264 -6.01 -3.29 7.05
CA ARG A 264 -5.58 -3.79 8.36
C ARG A 264 -4.11 -4.15 8.37
N TYR A 265 -3.63 -4.83 7.32
CA TYR A 265 -2.22 -5.17 7.17
C TYR A 265 -1.31 -3.94 7.25
N TYR A 266 -1.64 -2.83 6.59
CA TYR A 266 -0.84 -1.61 6.72
C TYR A 266 -0.93 -0.96 8.11
N VAL A 267 -2.09 -1.03 8.77
CA VAL A 267 -2.22 -0.51 10.15
C VAL A 267 -1.42 -1.34 11.14
N THR A 268 -1.46 -2.67 11.04
CA THR A 268 -0.83 -3.57 12.02
C THR A 268 0.64 -3.85 11.74
N GLU A 269 1.03 -3.98 10.47
CA GLU A 269 2.40 -4.36 10.10
C GLU A 269 3.30 -3.17 9.76
N TYR A 270 2.73 -2.07 9.29
CA TYR A 270 3.44 -0.84 8.89
C TYR A 270 3.14 0.35 9.80
N HIS A 271 2.20 0.21 10.73
CA HIS A 271 1.78 1.28 11.65
C HIS A 271 1.25 2.54 10.94
N VAL A 272 0.65 2.38 9.75
CA VAL A 272 0.01 3.49 9.02
C VAL A 272 -1.11 4.14 9.85
N ASP A 273 -1.19 5.47 9.82
CA ASP A 273 -2.10 6.28 10.67
C ASP A 273 -3.45 6.58 10.02
N GLY A 274 -3.53 6.43 8.71
CA GLY A 274 -4.74 6.72 7.98
C GLY A 274 -4.61 6.45 6.50
N PHE A 275 -5.71 6.64 5.79
CA PHE A 275 -5.79 6.33 4.37
C PHE A 275 -6.53 7.42 3.62
N LEU A 276 -6.12 7.67 2.38
CA LEU A 276 -6.96 8.32 1.39
C LEU A 276 -7.58 7.24 0.51
N LEU A 277 -8.91 7.16 0.50
CA LEU A 277 -9.67 6.09 -0.16
C LEU A 277 -10.63 6.63 -1.21
N ASN A 278 -10.89 5.80 -2.23
CA ASN A 278 -12.00 6.01 -3.14
C ASN A 278 -13.29 5.52 -2.48
N THR A 279 -14.14 6.44 -2.04
CA THR A 279 -15.38 6.15 -1.29
C THR A 279 -16.47 5.51 -2.16
N ALA A 280 -16.31 5.51 -3.49
CA ALA A 280 -17.19 4.74 -4.39
C ALA A 280 -16.89 3.23 -4.38
N VAL A 281 -15.73 2.81 -3.87
CA VAL A 281 -15.27 1.41 -3.87
C VAL A 281 -15.20 0.84 -2.46
N VAL A 282 -14.72 1.64 -1.51
CA VAL A 282 -14.60 1.23 -0.10
C VAL A 282 -15.76 1.81 0.70
N SER A 283 -16.63 0.93 1.21
CA SER A 283 -17.73 1.33 2.08
C SER A 283 -17.22 1.78 3.45
N GLU A 284 -17.72 2.94 3.88
CA GLU A 284 -17.54 3.46 5.24
C GLU A 284 -18.07 2.52 6.33
N THR A 285 -19.15 1.78 6.06
CA THR A 285 -19.71 0.80 7.00
C THR A 285 -18.71 -0.30 7.30
N TRP A 286 -18.03 -0.85 6.28
CA TRP A 286 -17.01 -1.87 6.48
C TRP A 286 -15.83 -1.36 7.31
N LEU A 287 -15.45 -0.09 7.10
CA LEU A 287 -14.37 0.54 7.87
C LEU A 287 -14.77 0.77 9.33
N HIS A 288 -16.02 1.17 9.57
CA HIS A 288 -16.54 1.44 10.91
C HIS A 288 -16.79 0.17 11.74
N GLU A 289 -17.23 -0.92 11.09
CA GLU A 289 -17.46 -2.21 11.74
C GLU A 289 -16.16 -2.94 12.08
N ASP A 290 -15.08 -2.68 11.35
CA ASP A 290 -13.79 -3.29 11.63
C ASP A 290 -13.13 -2.69 12.90
N PRO A 291 -12.74 -3.51 13.90
CA PRO A 291 -12.24 -3.01 15.18
C PRO A 291 -10.89 -2.30 15.08
N VAL A 292 -10.10 -2.57 14.04
CA VAL A 292 -8.80 -1.92 13.81
C VAL A 292 -9.01 -0.66 12.98
N LEU A 293 -9.74 -0.75 11.86
CA LEU A 293 -9.86 0.35 10.92
C LEU A 293 -10.71 1.51 11.44
N ARG A 294 -11.68 1.24 12.32
CA ARG A 294 -12.47 2.31 12.95
C ARG A 294 -11.65 3.25 13.84
N GLN A 295 -10.41 2.88 14.18
CA GLN A 295 -9.52 3.70 15.00
C GLN A 295 -8.59 4.62 14.19
N VAL A 296 -8.49 4.42 12.88
CA VAL A 296 -7.62 5.23 12.00
C VAL A 296 -8.39 6.33 11.29
N LYS A 297 -7.67 7.31 10.75
CA LYS A 297 -8.29 8.41 10.01
C LYS A 297 -8.46 8.06 8.53
N ILE A 298 -9.63 8.35 7.98
CA ILE A 298 -9.99 8.05 6.61
C ILE A 298 -10.34 9.35 5.88
N LEU A 299 -9.63 9.61 4.79
CA LEU A 299 -9.86 10.73 3.90
C LEU A 299 -10.55 10.23 2.62
N GLY A 300 -11.48 11.02 2.09
CA GLY A 300 -12.22 10.66 0.89
C GLY A 300 -12.85 11.87 0.19
N ALA A 301 -13.56 11.59 -0.91
CA ALA A 301 -14.31 12.59 -1.67
C ALA A 301 -15.73 12.84 -1.09
N GLY A 302 -16.21 11.96 -0.21
CA GLY A 302 -17.51 12.09 0.44
C GLY A 302 -17.94 10.78 1.11
N PHE A 303 -18.70 10.88 2.20
CA PHE A 303 -19.21 9.76 3.00
C PHE A 303 -20.71 9.94 3.20
N ALA A 304 -21.50 8.86 3.13
CA ALA A 304 -22.96 8.95 3.18
C ALA A 304 -23.51 8.99 4.62
N ALA A 305 -22.88 8.29 5.54
CA ALA A 305 -23.23 8.20 6.96
C ALA A 305 -21.96 8.06 7.84
N PRO A 306 -21.11 9.09 7.91
CA PRO A 306 -19.91 9.05 8.74
C PRO A 306 -20.26 9.06 10.22
N GLU A 307 -19.91 7.98 10.92
CA GLU A 307 -20.08 7.86 12.37
C GLU A 307 -18.83 8.28 13.14
N LYS A 308 -19.03 8.81 14.35
CA LYS A 308 -17.95 9.12 15.29
C LYS A 308 -17.55 7.89 16.08
N VAL A 309 -16.26 7.75 16.35
CA VAL A 309 -15.74 6.71 17.24
C VAL A 309 -15.31 7.35 18.55
N ALA A 310 -15.93 6.93 19.66
CA ALA A 310 -15.71 7.52 20.99
C ALA A 310 -15.81 9.07 21.00
N GLY A 311 -16.77 9.62 20.26
CA GLY A 311 -17.00 11.07 20.15
C GLY A 311 -16.03 11.82 19.23
N LYS A 312 -15.04 11.14 18.63
CA LYS A 312 -14.06 11.75 17.72
C LYS A 312 -14.42 11.50 16.26
N LYS A 313 -14.16 12.51 15.41
CA LYS A 313 -14.23 12.38 13.95
C LYS A 313 -13.11 11.44 13.49
N THR A 314 -13.44 10.46 12.67
CA THR A 314 -12.47 9.54 12.02
C THR A 314 -12.44 9.73 10.52
N PHE A 315 -13.47 10.36 9.96
CA PHE A 315 -13.59 10.64 8.52
C PHE A 315 -13.33 12.11 8.22
N ALA A 316 -12.70 12.37 7.08
CA ALA A 316 -12.46 13.70 6.55
C ALA A 316 -12.67 13.78 5.04
N VAL A 317 -13.28 14.87 4.58
CA VAL A 317 -13.65 15.06 3.16
C VAL A 317 -12.86 16.21 2.57
N PHE A 318 -12.30 16.01 1.37
CA PHE A 318 -11.70 17.11 0.60
C PHE A 318 -12.77 18.13 0.21
N ASN A 319 -12.61 19.37 0.67
CA ASN A 319 -13.61 20.42 0.48
C ASN A 319 -13.44 21.11 -0.89
N GLU A 320 -14.02 20.51 -1.93
CA GLU A 320 -14.02 21.05 -3.30
C GLU A 320 -14.76 22.40 -3.41
N GLU A 321 -15.78 22.62 -2.59
CA GLU A 321 -16.52 23.88 -2.49
C GLU A 321 -15.58 25.00 -2.01
N TYR A 322 -14.87 24.78 -0.91
CA TYR A 322 -13.86 25.70 -0.40
C TYR A 322 -12.78 25.97 -1.44
N GLN A 323 -12.25 24.93 -2.10
CA GLN A 323 -11.24 25.08 -3.14
C GLN A 323 -11.72 26.04 -4.23
N THR A 324 -12.93 25.83 -4.74
CA THR A 324 -13.50 26.61 -5.85
C THR A 324 -13.71 28.06 -5.42
N ILE A 325 -14.36 28.28 -4.27
CA ILE A 325 -14.65 29.62 -3.76
C ILE A 325 -13.37 30.38 -3.41
N ALA A 326 -12.42 29.74 -2.73
CA ALA A 326 -11.14 30.35 -2.36
C ALA A 326 -10.34 30.78 -3.60
N ARG A 327 -10.31 29.96 -4.65
CA ARG A 327 -9.66 30.34 -5.93
C ARG A 327 -10.31 31.56 -6.57
N ARG A 328 -11.65 31.61 -6.60
CA ARG A 328 -12.41 32.75 -7.15
C ARG A 328 -12.17 34.02 -6.34
N TYR A 329 -12.19 33.90 -5.02
CA TYR A 329 -11.89 35.00 -4.11
C TYR A 329 -10.47 35.55 -4.30
N LEU A 330 -9.45 34.67 -4.32
CA LEU A 330 -8.05 35.08 -4.45
C LEU A 330 -7.72 35.73 -5.80
N LYS A 331 -8.38 35.32 -6.90
CA LYS A 331 -8.24 35.99 -8.21
C LYS A 331 -9.13 37.23 -8.37
N SER A 332 -9.84 37.64 -7.32
CA SER A 332 -10.71 38.81 -7.27
C SER A 332 -11.92 38.75 -8.21
N ASP A 333 -12.57 37.59 -8.34
CA ASP A 333 -13.90 37.53 -8.95
C ASP A 333 -14.90 38.38 -8.13
N GLU A 334 -15.86 39.02 -8.79
CA GLU A 334 -16.87 39.84 -8.11
C GLU A 334 -17.75 39.00 -7.16
N GLY A 335 -18.14 39.60 -6.03
CA GLY A 335 -19.11 39.02 -5.11
C GLY A 335 -18.64 37.81 -4.28
N GLN A 336 -17.33 37.51 -4.19
CA GLN A 336 -16.85 36.29 -3.51
C GLN A 336 -16.65 36.41 -1.99
N VAL A 337 -16.69 37.60 -1.39
CA VAL A 337 -16.36 37.82 0.03
C VAL A 337 -17.23 36.99 0.98
N ALA A 338 -18.56 37.06 0.81
CA ALA A 338 -19.50 36.35 1.67
C ALA A 338 -19.36 34.83 1.53
N GLY A 339 -19.32 34.33 0.29
CA GLY A 339 -19.15 32.90 0.03
C GLY A 339 -17.82 32.36 0.57
N PHE A 340 -16.74 33.13 0.49
CA PHE A 340 -15.45 32.72 1.07
C PHE A 340 -15.52 32.61 2.59
N TYR A 341 -16.12 33.60 3.28
CA TYR A 341 -16.29 33.55 4.73
C TYR A 341 -17.13 32.35 5.17
N GLU A 342 -18.27 32.10 4.49
CA GLU A 342 -19.13 30.94 4.78
C GLU A 342 -18.39 29.62 4.58
N ALA A 343 -17.69 29.45 3.45
CA ALA A 343 -16.94 28.23 3.17
C ALA A 343 -15.75 28.03 4.12
N PHE A 344 -15.08 29.11 4.54
CA PHE A 344 -13.94 29.07 5.46
C PHE A 344 -14.36 28.65 6.88
N CYS A 345 -15.53 29.10 7.34
CA CYS A 345 -16.03 28.83 8.69
C CYS A 345 -16.89 27.55 8.78
N LYS A 346 -17.19 26.91 7.65
CA LYS A 346 -18.04 25.70 7.60
C LYS A 346 -17.34 24.53 8.32
N ASP A 347 -17.92 24.07 9.41
CA ASP A 347 -17.54 22.83 10.10
C ASP A 347 -18.72 21.84 10.10
N ASP A 348 -18.49 20.64 9.58
CA ASP A 348 -19.46 19.56 9.62
C ASP A 348 -19.28 18.81 10.95
N ALA A 349 -20.35 18.69 11.74
CA ALA A 349 -20.27 17.99 13.02
C ALA A 349 -19.87 16.51 12.88
N SER A 350 -20.15 15.87 11.74
CA SER A 350 -19.96 14.44 11.47
C SER A 350 -18.60 14.09 10.85
N CYS A 351 -18.08 14.96 9.97
CA CYS A 351 -16.82 14.78 9.24
C CYS A 351 -15.89 15.99 9.40
N ALA A 352 -14.57 15.79 9.31
CA ALA A 352 -13.64 16.90 9.20
C ALA A 352 -13.57 17.42 7.75
N GLY A 353 -13.50 18.73 7.55
CA GLY A 353 -13.24 19.32 6.24
C GLY A 353 -11.74 19.47 5.98
N VAL A 354 -11.26 19.00 4.83
CA VAL A 354 -9.88 19.25 4.38
C VAL A 354 -9.90 20.44 3.42
N HIS A 355 -9.40 21.60 3.88
CA HIS A 355 -9.25 22.79 3.06
C HIS A 355 -7.96 22.73 2.23
N TYR A 356 -8.08 22.97 0.92
CA TYR A 356 -6.95 22.96 0.00
C TYR A 356 -7.19 23.89 -1.19
N ILE A 357 -6.11 24.36 -1.82
CA ILE A 357 -6.17 25.17 -3.05
C ILE A 357 -5.80 24.32 -4.26
N THR A 358 -4.82 23.43 -4.15
CA THR A 358 -4.35 22.55 -5.22
C THR A 358 -4.14 21.13 -4.71
N GLN A 359 -4.19 20.16 -5.61
CA GLN A 359 -3.93 18.75 -5.33
C GLN A 359 -3.16 18.14 -6.51
N LYS A 360 -2.85 16.83 -6.45
CA LYS A 360 -2.22 16.10 -7.56
C LYS A 360 -2.95 16.23 -8.90
N ASN A 361 -4.27 16.39 -8.87
CA ASN A 361 -5.10 16.60 -10.05
C ASN A 361 -5.29 18.10 -10.34
N GLY A 362 -5.08 18.50 -11.60
CA GLY A 362 -5.22 19.88 -12.05
C GLY A 362 -3.90 20.66 -11.97
N PHE A 363 -4.01 21.99 -11.88
CA PHE A 363 -2.86 22.88 -11.84
C PHE A 363 -2.10 22.84 -10.52
N THR A 364 -0.78 23.03 -10.61
CA THR A 364 0.03 23.40 -9.43
C THR A 364 -0.36 24.81 -8.95
N LEU A 365 0.04 25.18 -7.73
CA LEU A 365 -0.26 26.52 -7.22
C LEU A 365 0.39 27.62 -8.08
N ARG A 366 1.55 27.33 -8.69
CA ARG A 366 2.25 28.25 -9.58
C ARG A 366 1.59 28.37 -10.95
N ASP A 367 1.08 27.27 -11.51
CA ASP A 367 0.40 27.31 -12.82
C ASP A 367 -1.01 27.92 -12.72
N LEU A 368 -1.54 28.09 -11.51
CA LEU A 368 -2.84 28.71 -11.26
C LEU A 368 -2.79 30.24 -11.43
N VAL A 369 -1.62 30.87 -11.34
CA VAL A 369 -1.44 32.33 -11.29
C VAL A 369 -0.63 32.88 -12.47
#